data_AF-A0A3D4Y5L0-F1
#
_entry.id   AF-A0A3D4Y5L0-F1
#
_cell.length_a   1.000
_cell.length_b   1.000
_cell.length_c   1.000
_cell.angle_alpha   90.00
_cell.angle_beta   90.00
_cell.angle_gamma   90.00
#
_symmetry.space_group_name_H-M   'P 1'
#
loop_
_entity.id
_entity.type
_entity.pdbx_description
1 polymer ?
#
loop_
_entity_poly.entity_id
_entity_poly.type
_entity_poly.pdbx_seq_one_letter_code
_entity_poly.pdbx_strand_id
1 'polypeptide(L)'
;MRTFPLAPAYDNTKRIDEVVMPDIRYAQNENVDRGDLRMQVIERGTSTPIDDAKISISYSGDPDSTVEEVNTDASGMSETLTLDTPPLELSMQPSEVQPYAEYTIQVTAKGYRPINISGIEVFSGQLS
;
A
#
# COMPACT_ATOMS: atom_id res chain seq x y z
N MET A 1 -2.01 -29.53 16.77
CA MET A 1 -0.54 -29.58 16.83
C MET A 1 -0.01 -29.45 15.42
N ARG A 2 0.66 -28.33 15.07
CA ARG A 2 1.28 -28.14 13.75
C ARG A 2 2.79 -28.31 13.91
N THR A 3 3.36 -29.20 13.11
CA THR A 3 4.78 -29.55 13.06
C THR A 3 5.48 -28.67 12.03
N PHE A 4 6.66 -28.16 12.35
CA PHE A 4 7.51 -27.38 11.44
C PHE A 4 8.75 -28.20 11.06
N PRO A 5 9.05 -28.43 9.77
CA PRO A 5 10.29 -29.08 9.37
C PRO A 5 11.48 -28.10 9.37
N LEU A 6 12.64 -28.58 9.83
CA LEU A 6 13.92 -27.86 9.88
C LEU A 6 14.66 -28.01 8.54
N ALA A 7 15.11 -26.90 7.96
CA ALA A 7 16.02 -26.89 6.82
C ALA A 7 17.49 -27.01 7.29
N PRO A 8 18.39 -27.66 6.52
CA PRO A 8 19.78 -27.90 6.93
C PRO A 8 20.66 -26.64 6.90
N ALA A 9 21.71 -26.66 7.72
CA ALA A 9 22.64 -25.56 7.95
C ALA A 9 23.47 -25.21 6.69
N TYR A 10 23.54 -23.92 6.36
CA TYR A 10 24.45 -23.39 5.34
C TYR A 10 25.88 -23.32 5.89
N ASP A 11 26.82 -23.97 5.18
CA ASP A 11 28.26 -23.93 5.44
C ASP A 11 28.85 -22.59 4.96
N ASN A 12 29.44 -21.86 5.89
CA ASN A 12 29.95 -20.50 5.77
C ASN A 12 31.48 -20.50 5.86
N THR A 13 32.14 -20.92 4.77
CA THR A 13 33.59 -20.76 4.64
C THR A 13 34.04 -20.41 3.21
N LYS A 14 33.86 -19.15 2.79
CA LYS A 14 34.85 -18.48 1.92
C LYS A 14 34.81 -16.95 2.09
N ARG A 15 35.95 -16.48 2.60
CA ARG A 15 36.44 -15.11 2.88
C ARG A 15 35.95 -14.05 1.89
N ILE A 16 35.22 -13.04 2.40
CA ILE A 16 35.70 -11.67 2.69
C ILE A 16 36.60 -11.09 1.59
N ASP A 17 35.99 -10.56 0.54
CA ASP A 17 36.37 -9.28 -0.06
C ASP A 17 35.18 -8.82 -0.91
N GLU A 18 34.75 -7.57 -0.68
CA GLU A 18 33.76 -6.83 -1.48
C GLU A 18 32.28 -7.20 -1.28
N VAL A 19 31.74 -6.89 -0.10
CA VAL A 19 30.30 -6.61 0.06
C VAL A 19 30.01 -5.25 -0.58
N VAL A 20 29.96 -5.22 -1.91
CA VAL A 20 29.03 -4.32 -2.59
C VAL A 20 27.72 -5.09 -2.56
N MET A 21 26.85 -4.72 -1.63
CA MET A 21 25.43 -5.04 -1.75
C MET A 21 25.07 -4.67 -3.19
N PRO A 22 24.56 -5.58 -4.05
CA PRO A 22 23.67 -5.09 -5.06
C PRO A 22 22.57 -4.45 -4.21
N ASP A 23 22.45 -3.11 -4.27
CA ASP A 23 21.18 -2.47 -4.01
C ASP A 23 20.15 -3.45 -4.56
N ILE A 24 19.28 -3.99 -3.71
CA ILE A 24 18.02 -4.49 -4.20
C ILE A 24 17.29 -3.23 -4.65
N ARG A 25 17.76 -2.70 -5.78
CA ARG A 25 17.02 -1.85 -6.66
C ARG A 25 15.81 -2.72 -6.93
N TYR A 26 14.68 -2.25 -6.44
CA TYR A 26 13.36 -2.65 -6.85
C TYR A 26 13.30 -2.54 -8.40
N ALA A 27 13.93 -3.48 -9.07
CA ALA A 27 13.89 -3.71 -10.50
C ALA A 27 13.09 -5.01 -10.65
N GLN A 28 11.84 -4.95 -10.18
CA GLN A 28 10.76 -5.89 -10.46
C GLN A 28 9.65 -5.09 -11.13
N ASN A 29 10.00 -4.38 -12.19
CA ASN A 29 9.10 -3.54 -12.96
C ASN A 29 8.59 -4.31 -14.19
N GLU A 30 8.09 -5.55 -14.01
CA GLU A 30 7.56 -6.35 -15.12
C GLU A 30 6.28 -7.17 -14.84
N ASN A 31 5.71 -7.21 -13.63
CA ASN A 31 4.37 -7.81 -13.40
C ASN A 31 3.66 -7.17 -12.18
N VAL A 32 3.55 -5.84 -12.17
CA VAL A 32 2.59 -5.14 -11.30
C VAL A 32 1.61 -4.42 -12.19
N ASP A 33 0.33 -4.60 -11.90
CA ASP A 33 -0.73 -3.83 -12.52
C ASP A 33 -0.98 -2.56 -11.70
N ARG A 34 -1.94 -1.75 -12.14
CA ARG A 34 -2.32 -0.51 -11.48
C ARG A 34 -3.80 -0.49 -11.18
N GLY A 35 -4.14 -0.02 -10.00
CA GLY A 35 -5.51 0.34 -9.62
C GLY A 35 -5.57 1.79 -9.22
N ASP A 36 -6.75 2.38 -9.31
CA ASP A 36 -6.96 3.78 -8.97
C ASP A 36 -7.67 3.89 -7.62
N LEU A 37 -7.29 4.87 -6.80
CA LEU A 37 -7.93 5.17 -5.53
C LEU A 37 -8.31 6.65 -5.50
N ARG A 38 -9.56 6.95 -5.16
CA ARG A 38 -9.98 8.34 -4.92
C ARG A 38 -10.78 8.46 -3.63
N MET A 39 -10.41 9.45 -2.82
CA MET A 39 -10.94 9.58 -1.47
C MET A 39 -11.70 10.90 -1.30
N GLN A 40 -12.76 10.86 -0.50
CA GLN A 40 -13.47 12.04 -0.03
C GLN A 40 -13.39 12.14 1.49
N VAL A 41 -13.00 13.31 1.98
CA VAL A 41 -12.92 13.62 3.41
C VAL A 41 -14.04 14.60 3.77
N ILE A 42 -14.93 14.15 4.66
CA ILE A 42 -16.05 14.93 5.17
C ILE A 42 -16.08 14.92 6.70
N GLU A 43 -16.58 16.00 7.30
CA GLU A 43 -16.80 16.07 8.74
C GLU A 43 -17.97 15.17 9.17
N ARG A 44 -17.72 14.32 10.17
CA ARG A 44 -18.73 13.47 10.78
C ARG A 44 -19.71 14.32 11.62
N GLY A 45 -20.84 14.68 11.02
CA GLY A 45 -21.97 15.31 11.71
C GLY A 45 -22.64 16.40 10.87
N THR A 46 -21.83 17.19 10.17
CA THR A 46 -22.33 18.25 9.26
C THR A 46 -22.28 17.82 7.80
N SER A 47 -21.55 16.76 7.47
CA SER A 47 -21.24 16.34 6.09
C SER A 47 -20.56 17.45 5.28
N THR A 48 -19.88 18.38 5.95
CA THR A 48 -19.11 19.44 5.30
C THR A 48 -17.81 18.85 4.75
N PRO A 49 -17.46 19.10 3.47
CA PRO A 49 -16.16 18.71 2.94
C PRO A 49 -15.02 19.39 3.70
N ILE A 50 -13.94 18.65 3.93
CA ILE A 50 -12.74 19.17 4.60
C ILE A 50 -11.70 19.48 3.51
N ASP A 51 -11.36 20.76 3.36
CA ASP A 51 -10.28 21.21 2.49
C ASP A 51 -8.91 21.00 3.15
N ASP A 52 -7.88 20.81 2.31
CA ASP A 52 -6.49 20.66 2.74
C ASP A 52 -6.28 19.57 3.81
N ALA A 53 -7.12 18.53 3.78
CA ALA A 53 -6.90 17.33 4.59
C ALA A 53 -5.79 16.54 3.93
N LYS A 54 -4.73 16.29 4.68
CA LYS A 54 -3.58 15.50 4.25
C LYS A 54 -3.88 14.03 4.42
N ILE A 55 -3.75 13.29 3.33
CA ILE A 55 -3.98 11.86 3.23
C ILE A 55 -2.65 11.19 2.91
N SER A 56 -2.15 10.38 3.83
CA SER A 56 -0.95 9.57 3.64
C SER A 56 -1.35 8.11 3.42
N ILE A 57 -0.81 7.48 2.39
CA ILE A 57 -1.12 6.10 1.99
C ILE A 57 0.12 5.26 2.20
N SER A 58 -0.02 4.12 2.87
CA SER A 58 1.05 3.15 3.09
C SER A 58 0.53 1.73 2.85
N TYR A 59 1.43 0.76 2.63
CA TYR A 59 1.03 -0.63 2.57
C TYR A 59 0.60 -1.11 3.96
N SER A 60 -0.49 -1.88 4.08
CA SER A 60 -0.94 -2.35 5.40
C SER A 60 0.09 -3.22 6.15
N GLY A 61 0.98 -3.90 5.42
CA GLY A 61 2.08 -4.67 6.00
C GLY A 61 3.29 -3.83 6.44
N ASP A 62 3.35 -2.56 6.03
CA ASP A 62 4.42 -1.62 6.34
C ASP A 62 3.86 -0.18 6.45
N PRO A 63 3.15 0.13 7.55
CA PRO A 63 2.45 1.41 7.68
C PRO A 63 3.39 2.61 7.86
N ASP A 64 4.64 2.38 8.27
CA ASP A 64 5.67 3.42 8.41
C ASP A 64 6.25 3.84 7.05
N SER A 65 6.12 2.99 6.02
CA SER A 65 6.53 3.29 4.65
C SER A 65 5.38 3.95 3.87
N THR A 66 5.39 5.29 3.85
CA THR A 66 4.46 6.06 3.01
C THR A 66 4.77 5.82 1.53
N VAL A 67 3.77 5.35 0.80
CA VAL A 67 3.78 5.16 -0.65
C VAL A 67 3.49 6.48 -1.34
N GLU A 68 2.43 7.17 -0.91
CA GLU A 68 2.00 8.42 -1.53
C GLU A 68 1.30 9.34 -0.52
N GLU A 69 1.31 10.65 -0.79
CA GLU A 69 0.67 11.67 0.03
C GLU A 69 -0.02 12.69 -0.86
N VAL A 70 -1.29 12.97 -0.55
CA VAL A 70 -2.13 13.93 -1.28
C VAL A 70 -2.96 14.77 -0.33
N ASN A 71 -3.45 15.90 -0.84
CA ASN A 71 -4.35 16.79 -0.11
C ASN A 71 -5.72 16.83 -0.78
N THR A 72 -6.76 17.07 0.02
CA THR A 72 -8.10 17.30 -0.51
C THR A 72 -8.29 18.72 -1.02
N ASP A 73 -9.08 18.86 -2.09
CA ASP A 73 -9.53 20.15 -2.61
C ASP A 73 -10.69 20.76 -1.79
N ALA A 74 -11.22 21.90 -2.22
CA ALA A 74 -12.34 22.58 -1.57
C ALA A 74 -13.66 21.78 -1.55
N SER A 75 -13.77 20.71 -2.35
CA SER A 75 -14.88 19.76 -2.34
C SER A 75 -14.62 18.54 -1.44
N GLY A 76 -13.50 18.54 -0.72
CA GLY A 76 -13.04 17.46 0.15
C GLY A 76 -12.54 16.25 -0.64
N MET A 77 -12.27 16.38 -1.93
CA MET A 77 -11.86 15.28 -2.79
C MET A 77 -10.34 15.26 -2.94
N SER A 78 -9.73 14.08 -2.87
CA SER A 78 -8.37 13.87 -3.36
C SER A 78 -8.36 13.86 -4.89
N GLU A 79 -7.17 14.04 -5.45
CA GLU A 79 -6.89 13.56 -6.80
C GLU A 79 -7.01 12.03 -6.89
N THR A 80 -7.09 11.52 -8.11
CA THR A 80 -7.04 10.08 -8.35
C THR A 80 -5.60 9.62 -8.26
N LEU A 81 -5.34 8.72 -7.31
CA LEU A 81 -4.07 8.08 -7.10
C LEU A 81 -4.00 6.80 -7.89
N THR A 82 -2.88 6.55 -8.56
CA THR A 82 -2.64 5.29 -9.26
C THR A 82 -1.63 4.48 -8.47
N LEU A 83 -2.11 3.42 -7.83
CA LEU A 83 -1.36 2.58 -6.90
C LEU A 83 -1.01 1.23 -7.53
N ASP A 84 0.12 0.68 -7.11
CA ASP A 84 0.56 -0.63 -7.58
C ASP A 84 -0.37 -1.73 -7.03
N THR A 85 -0.72 -2.69 -7.88
CA THR A 85 -1.55 -3.84 -7.52
C THR A 85 -0.95 -5.14 -8.02
N PRO A 86 -1.28 -6.29 -7.40
CA PRO A 86 -1.01 -7.58 -8.01
C PRO A 86 -1.63 -7.68 -9.42
N PRO A 87 -1.08 -8.50 -10.31
CA PRO A 87 -1.61 -8.71 -11.67
C PRO A 87 -3.06 -9.20 -11.68
N LEU A 88 -3.81 -8.76 -12.69
CA LEU A 88 -5.21 -9.14 -12.91
C LEU A 88 -5.40 -10.65 -13.02
N GLU A 89 -4.43 -11.37 -13.59
CA GLU A 89 -4.49 -12.83 -13.76
C GLU A 89 -4.74 -13.57 -12.44
N LEU A 90 -4.21 -13.03 -11.32
CA LEU A 90 -4.43 -13.59 -9.99
C LEU A 90 -5.90 -13.48 -9.54
N SER A 91 -6.63 -12.47 -10.01
CA SER A 91 -8.06 -12.29 -9.75
C SER A 91 -8.95 -13.20 -10.61
N MET A 92 -8.44 -13.65 -11.76
CA MET A 92 -9.21 -14.41 -12.76
C MET A 92 -9.32 -15.91 -12.46
N GLN A 93 -8.55 -16.41 -11.48
CA GLN A 93 -8.57 -17.81 -11.07
C GLN A 93 -8.63 -17.92 -9.54
N PRO A 94 -9.34 -18.92 -8.98
CA PRO A 94 -9.23 -19.21 -7.56
C PRO A 94 -7.78 -19.59 -7.24
N SER A 95 -7.11 -18.80 -6.41
CA SER A 95 -5.73 -19.04 -5.98
C SER A 95 -5.57 -18.80 -4.49
N GLU A 96 -4.51 -19.33 -3.89
CA GLU A 96 -4.13 -19.04 -2.50
C GLU A 96 -3.39 -17.69 -2.38
N VAL A 97 -3.09 -17.04 -3.51
CA VAL A 97 -2.37 -15.76 -3.57
C VAL A 97 -3.38 -14.61 -3.54
N GLN A 98 -3.09 -13.60 -2.74
CA GLN A 98 -3.93 -12.41 -2.60
C GLN A 98 -4.02 -11.64 -3.94
N PRO A 99 -5.23 -11.44 -4.50
CA PRO A 99 -5.40 -10.82 -5.81
C PRO A 99 -5.52 -9.28 -5.78
N TYR A 100 -5.29 -8.66 -4.62
CA TYR A 100 -5.40 -7.22 -4.39
C TYR A 100 -4.24 -6.70 -3.54
N ALA A 101 -3.93 -5.42 -3.69
CA ALA A 101 -3.05 -4.73 -2.75
C ALA A 101 -3.87 -4.21 -1.57
N GLU A 102 -3.30 -4.28 -0.37
CA GLU A 102 -3.91 -3.74 0.84
C GLU A 102 -3.16 -2.51 1.33
N TYR A 103 -3.88 -1.40 1.46
CA TYR A 103 -3.36 -0.13 1.91
C TYR A 103 -3.96 0.30 3.24
N THR A 104 -3.15 1.05 3.99
CA THR A 104 -3.55 1.83 5.14
C THR A 104 -3.49 3.31 4.79
N ILE A 105 -4.57 4.02 5.13
CA ILE A 105 -4.74 5.44 4.90
C ILE A 105 -4.72 6.15 6.25
N GLN A 106 -3.85 7.13 6.40
CA GLN A 106 -3.86 8.07 7.50
C GLN A 106 -4.36 9.42 7.02
N VAL A 107 -5.43 9.94 7.62
CA VAL A 107 -5.98 11.26 7.31
C VAL A 107 -5.72 12.21 8.47
N THR A 108 -5.13 13.36 8.17
CA THR A 108 -4.86 14.43 9.14
C THR A 108 -5.36 15.77 8.60
N ALA A 109 -6.05 16.55 9.42
CA ALA A 109 -6.52 17.88 9.06
C ALA A 109 -6.42 18.80 10.27
N LYS A 110 -6.16 20.08 10.06
CA LYS A 110 -5.99 21.06 11.14
C LYS A 110 -7.28 21.18 11.95
N GLY A 111 -7.18 21.02 13.27
CA GLY A 111 -8.34 21.08 14.17
C GLY A 111 -9.14 19.78 14.27
N TYR A 112 -8.77 18.75 13.51
CA TYR A 112 -9.37 17.42 13.56
C TYR A 112 -8.45 16.41 14.23
N ARG A 113 -9.03 15.35 14.77
CA ARG A 113 -8.25 14.20 15.25
C ARG A 113 -7.81 13.37 14.04
N PRO A 114 -6.56 12.90 14.00
CA PRO A 114 -6.12 12.01 12.94
C PRO A 114 -6.91 10.70 13.00
N ILE A 115 -7.17 10.12 11.83
CA ILE A 115 -7.81 8.80 11.69
C ILE A 115 -6.94 7.91 10.82
N ASN A 116 -6.94 6.62 11.15
CA ASN A 116 -6.29 5.57 10.38
C ASN A 116 -7.34 4.57 9.90
N ILE A 117 -7.29 4.25 8.61
CA ILE A 117 -8.20 3.31 7.94
C ILE A 117 -7.31 2.27 7.27
N SER A 118 -7.29 1.05 7.81
CA SER A 118 -6.55 -0.08 7.26
C SER A 118 -7.46 -1.04 6.51
N GLY A 119 -6.89 -1.88 5.65
CA GLY A 119 -7.66 -2.89 4.91
C GLY A 119 -8.31 -2.35 3.64
N ILE A 120 -7.74 -1.31 3.02
CA ILE A 120 -8.25 -0.77 1.75
C ILE A 120 -7.73 -1.64 0.62
N GLU A 121 -8.65 -2.34 -0.04
CA GLU A 121 -8.35 -3.26 -1.13
C GLU A 121 -8.39 -2.52 -2.47
N VAL A 122 -7.26 -2.55 -3.19
CA VAL A 122 -7.14 -1.98 -4.54
C VAL A 122 -6.83 -3.10 -5.52
N PHE A 123 -7.67 -3.20 -6.56
CA PHE A 123 -7.59 -4.21 -7.60
C PHE A 123 -7.05 -3.62 -8.91
N SER A 124 -6.40 -4.46 -9.70
CA SER A 124 -5.94 -4.10 -11.04
C SER A 124 -7.09 -3.58 -11.91
N GLY A 125 -6.89 -2.43 -12.54
CA GLY A 125 -7.82 -1.82 -13.50
C GLY A 125 -9.13 -1.30 -12.91
N GLN A 126 -9.24 -1.23 -11.58
CA GLN A 126 -10.45 -0.76 -10.88
C GLN A 126 -10.20 0.56 -10.17
N LEU A 127 -11.20 1.45 -10.20
CA LEU A 127 -11.30 2.60 -9.32
C LEU A 127 -11.98 2.18 -8.01
N SER A 128 -11.26 2.32 -6.91
CA SER A 128 -11.73 2.15 -5.53
C SER A 128 -12.08 3.48 -4.87
#